data_AF-A0ABD4AQE6-F1
#
_entry.id   AF-A0ABD4AQE6-F1
#
_cell.length_a   1.000
_cell.length_b   1.000
_cell.length_c   1.000
_cell.angle_alpha   90.00
_cell.angle_beta   90.00
_cell.angle_gamma   90.00
#
_symmetry.space_group_name_H-M   'P 1'
#
loop_
_entity.id
_entity.type
_entity.pdbx_description
1 polymer ?
#
loop_
_entity_poly.entity_id
_entity_poly.type
_entity_poly.pdbx_seq_one_letter_code
_entity_poly.pdbx_strand_id
1 'polypeptide(L)' 'MASISALIEGLMILQQYEPQANVYGNTRTRGSIELQEERFSEISDADRATLIALGWQSNGHFVWKL' A
#
# COMPACT_ATOMS: atom_id res chain seq x y z
N MET A 1 -0.84 -0.68 16.52
CA MET A 1 -1.58 -1.61 15.63
C MET A 1 -2.46 -0.76 14.73
N ALA A 2 -2.39 -0.93 13.41
CA ALA A 2 -3.33 -0.28 12.51
C ALA A 2 -4.72 -0.92 12.70
N SER A 3 -5.77 -0.12 12.79
CA SER A 3 -7.15 -0.65 12.85
C SER A 3 -7.57 -1.20 11.49
N ILE A 4 -8.54 -2.12 11.47
CA ILE A 4 -9.14 -2.62 10.22
C ILE A 4 -9.69 -1.45 9.39
N SER A 5 -10.25 -0.42 10.04
CA SER A 5 -10.72 0.80 9.37
C SER A 5 -9.60 1.52 8.62
N ALA A 6 -8.42 1.68 9.22
CA ALA A 6 -7.27 2.32 8.57
C ALA A 6 -6.72 1.49 7.39
N LEU A 7 -6.86 0.15 7.45
CA LEU A 7 -6.53 -0.73 6.34
C LEU A 7 -7.50 -0.53 5.16
N ILE A 8 -8.81 -0.52 5.44
CA ILE A 8 -9.86 -0.32 4.42
C ILE A 8 -9.69 1.05 3.76
N GLU A 9 -9.47 2.09 4.54
CA GLU A 9 -9.27 3.45 4.04
C GLU A 9 -8.08 3.54 3.08
N GLY A 10 -6.95 2.93 3.45
CA GLY A 10 -5.78 2.86 2.56
C GLY A 10 -6.09 2.11 1.27
N LEU A 11 -6.77 0.97 1.35
CA LEU A 11 -7.16 0.19 0.17
C LEU A 11 -8.11 0.96 -0.77
N MET A 12 -9.00 1.80 -0.23
CA MET A 12 -9.90 2.65 -1.03
C MET A 12 -9.16 3.73 -1.80
N ILE A 13 -8.12 4.34 -1.21
CA ILE A 13 -7.23 5.27 -1.93
C ILE A 13 -6.53 4.52 -3.05
N LEU A 14 -5.94 3.36 -2.72
CA LEU A 14 -5.15 2.57 -3.64
C LEU A 14 -6.00 2.06 -4.81
N GLN A 15 -7.27 1.70 -4.60
CA GLN A 15 -8.18 1.22 -5.65
C GLN A 15 -8.31 2.18 -6.84
N GLN A 16 -8.14 3.49 -6.63
CA GLN A 16 -8.22 4.51 -7.69
C GLN A 16 -7.05 4.42 -8.68
N TYR A 17 -5.97 3.77 -8.28
CA TYR A 17 -4.73 3.61 -9.04
C TYR A 17 -4.59 2.23 -9.68
N GLU A 18 -5.66 1.43 -9.68
CA GLU A 18 -5.73 0.07 -10.22
C GLU A 18 -4.50 -0.79 -9.82
N PRO A 19 -4.25 -0.94 -8.50
CA PRO A 19 -3.00 -1.51 -8.02
C PRO A 19 -3.03 -3.02 -8.27
N GLN A 20 -2.00 -3.57 -8.91
CA GLN A 20 -1.82 -5.02 -8.90
C GLN A 20 -1.29 -5.45 -7.53
N ALA A 21 -2.06 -6.28 -6.84
CA ALA A 21 -1.67 -6.86 -5.57
C ALA A 21 -0.95 -8.18 -5.80
N ASN A 22 0.34 -8.23 -5.48
CA ASN A 22 1.12 -9.45 -5.52
C ASN A 22 1.45 -9.89 -4.09
N VAL A 23 0.96 -11.06 -3.70
CA VAL A 23 1.27 -11.61 -2.37
C VAL A 23 2.60 -12.34 -2.45
N TYR A 24 3.68 -11.69 -2.03
CA TYR A 24 4.99 -12.32 -1.92
C TYR A 24 5.18 -12.89 -0.51
N GLY A 25 5.29 -14.22 -0.42
CA GLY A 25 5.68 -14.91 0.81
C GLY A 25 7.19 -15.08 0.87
N ASN A 26 7.90 -14.18 1.55
CA ASN A 26 9.36 -14.27 1.67
C ASN A 26 9.82 -15.33 2.70
N THR A 27 9.07 -15.60 3.76
CA THR A 27 9.43 -16.62 4.76
C THR A 27 8.20 -17.05 5.57
N ARG A 28 8.25 -18.26 6.15
CA ARG A 28 7.19 -19.03 6.85
C ARG A 28 6.30 -18.31 7.89
N THR A 29 6.47 -17.02 8.18
CA THR A 29 5.86 -16.37 9.36
C THR A 29 5.30 -14.96 9.13
N ARG A 30 5.46 -14.34 7.96
CA ARG A 30 4.85 -13.03 7.64
C ARG A 30 4.44 -12.96 6.17
N GLY A 31 3.14 -12.93 5.90
CA GLY A 31 2.63 -12.52 4.60
C GLY A 31 2.56 -11.00 4.58
N SER A 32 3.34 -10.35 3.73
CA SER A 32 3.17 -8.93 3.39
C SER A 32 2.25 -8.82 2.18
N ILE A 33 1.37 -7.81 2.19
CA ILE A 33 0.70 -7.39 0.97
C ILE A 33 1.64 -6.38 0.30
N GLU A 34 2.34 -6.83 -0.72
CA GLU A 34 3.11 -5.95 -1.59
C GLU A 34 2.25 -5.56 -2.79
N LEU A 35 2.03 -4.26 -2.94
CA LEU A 35 1.42 -3.72 -4.15
C LEU A 35 2.57 -3.30 -5.04
N GLN A 36 2.85 -4.10 -6.07
CA GLN A 36 3.78 -3.73 -7.13
C GLN A 36 2.95 -3.47 -8.39
N GLU A 37 3.03 -2.27 -8.97
CA GLU A 37 3.12 -2.08 -10.43
C GLU A 37 3.13 -0.62 -10.93
N GLU A 38 3.52 -0.49 -12.21
CA GLU A 38 3.95 0.66 -13.02
C GLU A 38 3.14 1.97 -12.91
N ARG A 39 1.85 1.89 -12.56
CA ARG A 39 0.95 3.07 -12.44
C ARG A 39 1.02 3.80 -11.11
N PHE A 40 1.68 3.25 -10.09
CA PHE A 40 1.98 3.98 -8.84
C PHE A 40 2.88 5.19 -9.03
N SER A 41 3.54 5.31 -10.19
CA SER A 41 4.26 6.53 -10.57
C SER A 41 3.36 7.77 -10.60
N GLU A 42 2.03 7.58 -10.71
CA GLU A 42 1.04 8.66 -10.81
C GLU A 42 0.31 8.95 -9.49
N ILE A 43 0.65 8.27 -8.38
CA ILE A 43 0.02 8.58 -7.09
C ILE A 43 0.31 10.01 -6.67
N SER A 44 -0.74 10.75 -6.32
CA SER A 44 -0.59 12.13 -5.90
C SER A 44 0.20 12.22 -4.59
N ASP A 45 0.93 13.33 -4.40
CA ASP A 45 1.66 13.59 -3.14
C ASP A 45 0.71 13.61 -1.92
N ALA A 46 -0.53 14.06 -2.12
CA ALA A 46 -1.56 14.10 -1.08
C ALA A 46 -2.03 12.70 -0.67
N ASP A 47 -2.31 11.82 -1.63
CA ASP A 47 -2.70 10.44 -1.36
C ASP A 47 -1.55 9.65 -0.74
N ARG A 48 -0.33 9.90 -1.20
CA ARG A 48 0.87 9.30 -0.61
C ARG A 48 1.06 9.73 0.85
N ALA A 49 0.91 11.01 1.16
CA ALA A 49 0.98 11.50 2.54
C ALA A 49 -0.10 10.87 3.42
N THR A 50 -1.31 10.70 2.89
CA THR A 50 -2.44 10.05 3.59
C THR A 50 -2.14 8.58 3.89
N LEU A 51 -1.62 7.84 2.92
CA LEU A 51 -1.21 6.44 3.09
C LEU A 51 -0.13 6.29 4.17
N ILE A 52 0.88 7.18 4.17
CA ILE A 52 1.93 7.19 5.21
C ILE A 52 1.32 7.46 6.59
N ALA A 53 0.38 8.40 6.70
CA ALA A 53 -0.33 8.69 7.95
C ALA A 53 -1.15 7.48 8.46
N LEU A 54 -1.74 6.70 7.54
CA LEU A 54 -2.42 5.43 7.82
C LEU A 54 -1.42 4.28 8.14
N GLY A 55 -0.13 4.57 8.16
CA GLY A 55 0.95 3.64 8.49
C GLY A 55 1.33 2.70 7.35
N TRP A 56 1.00 3.04 6.11
CA TRP A 56 1.59 2.38 4.94
C TRP A 56 3.02 2.87 4.73
N GLN A 57 3.84 2.07 4.08
CA GLN A 57 5.23 2.40 3.79
C GLN A 57 5.38 2.71 2.31
N SER A 58 6.36 3.55 1.96
CA SER A 58 6.67 3.91 0.59
C SER A 58 8.14 4.25 0.41
N ASN A 59 8.69 4.01 -0.79
CA ASN A 59 10.03 4.43 -1.20
C ASN A 59 10.02 5.40 -2.40
N GLY A 60 8.90 6.08 -2.64
CA GLY A 60 8.71 6.95 -3.81
C GLY A 60 8.18 6.22 -5.04
N HIS A 61 8.53 4.95 -5.24
CA HIS A 61 8.08 4.16 -6.39
C HIS A 61 6.98 3.16 -6.04
N PHE A 62 6.98 2.64 -4.82
CA PHE A 62 6.07 1.60 -4.35
C PHE A 62 5.39 1.98 -3.04
N VAL A 63 4.29 1.31 -2.73
CA VAL A 63 3.57 1.41 -1.45
C VAL A 63 3.27 0.00 -0.93
N TRP A 64 3.52 -0.27 0.35
CA TRP A 64 3.25 -1.59 0.96
C TRP A 64 2.78 -1.49 2.41
N LYS A 65 2.16 -2.57 2.90
CA LYS A 65 1.71 -2.71 4.31
C LYS A 65 2.30 -3.99 4.91
N LEU A 66 2.99 -3.85 6.04
CA LEU A 66 3.53 -4.94 6.86
C LEU A 66 2.50 -5.48 7.86
#